data_AF-A0A399FBC0-F1
#
_entry.id   AF-A0A399FBC0-F1
#
_cell.length_a   1.000
_cell.length_b   1.000
_cell.length_c   1.000
_cell.angle_alpha   90.00
_cell.angle_beta   90.00
_cell.angle_gamma   90.00
#
_symmetry.space_group_name_H-M   'P 1'
#
loop_
_entity.id
_entity.type
_entity.pdbx_description
1 polymer ?
#
loop_
_entity_poly.entity_id
_entity_poly.type
_entity_poly.pdbx_seq_one_letter_code
_entity_poly.pdbx_strand_id
1 'polypeptide(L)' 'MGVSLTEAAHTAGFADSAHLSRVYRATFGLKPSPVFGNSRLVQVKLHSV' A
#
# COMPACT_ATOMS: atom_id res chain seq x y z
N MET A 1 5.53 6.51 12.17
CA MET A 1 5.21 7.46 11.08
C MET A 1 4.96 6.67 9.81
N GLY A 2 3.94 6.99 9.03
CA GLY A 2 3.69 6.32 7.74
C GLY A 2 4.58 6.90 6.64
N VAL A 3 5.03 6.04 5.72
CA VAL A 3 5.78 6.45 4.51
C VAL A 3 4.85 6.52 3.30
N SER A 4 5.21 7.31 2.29
CA SER A 4 4.41 7.40 1.06
C SER A 4 4.38 6.05 0.32
N LEU A 5 3.34 5.81 -0.49
CA LEU A 5 3.24 4.57 -1.28
C LEU A 5 4.43 4.40 -2.24
N THR A 6 4.97 5.51 -2.74
CA THR A 6 6.15 5.52 -3.61
C THR A 6 7.42 5.13 -2.86
N GLU A 7 7.63 5.63 -1.64
CA GLU A 7 8.74 5.18 -0.79
C GLU A 7 8.59 3.71 -0.39
N ALA A 8 7.38 3.29 -0.03
CA ALA A 8 7.09 1.88 0.26
C ALA A 8 7.37 0.98 -0.97
N ALA A 9 6.98 1.43 -2.17
CA ALA A 9 7.26 0.72 -3.41
C ALA A 9 8.77 0.62 -3.65
N HIS A 10 9.50 1.72 -3.53
CA HIS A 10 10.95 1.76 -3.75
C HIS A 10 11.71 0.87 -2.75
N THR A 11 11.37 0.97 -1.47
CA THR A 11 11.99 0.15 -0.42
C THR A 11 11.67 -1.34 -0.54
N ALA A 12 10.49 -1.69 -1.08
CA ALA A 12 10.11 -3.06 -1.38
C ALA A 12 10.67 -3.59 -2.73
N GLY A 13 11.47 -2.78 -3.45
CA GLY A 13 12.10 -3.17 -4.71
C GLY A 13 11.23 -3.01 -5.95
N PHE A 14 10.10 -2.31 -5.84
CA PHE A 14 9.28 -1.94 -6.99
C PHE A 14 9.77 -0.62 -7.61
N ALA A 15 9.69 -0.55 -8.93
CA ALA A 15 10.03 0.65 -9.69
C ALA A 15 9.21 1.89 -9.27
N ASP A 16 7.92 1.70 -9.01
CA ASP A 16 6.99 2.76 -8.64
C ASP A 16 5.66 2.19 -8.08
N SER A 17 4.79 3.09 -7.62
CA SER A 17 3.48 2.75 -7.07
C SER A 17 2.53 2.04 -8.07
N ALA A 18 2.60 2.34 -9.37
CA ALA A 18 1.82 1.67 -10.40
C ALA A 18 2.36 0.25 -10.70
N HIS A 19 3.68 0.05 -10.69
CA HIS A 19 4.28 -1.28 -10.76
C HIS A 19 3.84 -2.15 -9.59
N LEU A 20 3.98 -1.66 -8.35
CA LEU A 20 3.44 -2.31 -7.15
C LEU A 20 1.95 -2.65 -7.33
N SER A 21 1.17 -1.72 -7.88
CA SER A 21 -0.27 -1.90 -8.07
C SER A 21 -0.66 -3.00 -9.05
N ARG A 22 0.14 -3.19 -10.10
CA ARG A 22 -0.05 -4.24 -11.10
C ARG A 22 0.31 -5.61 -10.52
N VAL A 23 1.45 -5.70 -9.83
CA VAL A 23 1.90 -6.94 -9.20
C VAL A 23 0.93 -7.38 -8.11
N TYR A 24 0.53 -6.48 -7.21
CA TYR A 24 -0.46 -6.78 -6.17
C TYR A 24 -1.76 -7.36 -6.75
N ARG A 25 -2.24 -6.78 -7.85
CA ARG A 25 -3.43 -7.31 -8.53
C ARG A 25 -3.20 -8.66 -9.19
N ALA A 26 -2.02 -8.90 -9.77
CA ALA A 26 -1.68 -10.19 -10.34
C ALA A 26 -1.55 -11.28 -9.27
N THR A 27 -0.99 -10.94 -8.10
CA THR A 27 -0.76 -11.88 -6.99
C THR A 27 -2.02 -12.18 -6.19
N PHE A 28 -2.83 -11.17 -5.87
CA PHE A 28 -3.98 -11.30 -4.96
C PHE A 28 -5.34 -11.18 -5.66
N GLY A 29 -5.38 -10.89 -6.96
CA GLY A 29 -6.63 -10.68 -7.72
C GLY A 29 -7.36 -9.36 -7.39
N LEU A 30 -6.88 -8.59 -6.41
CA LEU A 30 -7.52 -7.35 -5.93
C LEU A 30 -6.74 -6.11 -6.38
N LYS A 31 -7.42 -5.03 -6.75
CA LYS A 31 -6.74 -3.74 -6.93
C LYS A 31 -6.27 -3.21 -5.57
N PRO A 32 -5.09 -2.56 -5.48
CA PRO A 32 -4.65 -1.93 -4.23
C PRO A 32 -5.41 -0.66 -3.89
N SER A 33 -6.12 -0.02 -4.83
CA SER A 33 -6.87 1.21 -4.57
C SER A 33 -7.93 1.10 -3.46
N PRO A 34 -8.71 0.01 -3.28
CA PRO A 34 -9.55 -0.17 -2.10
C PRO A 34 -8.78 -0.51 -0.80
N VAL A 35 -7.52 -0.95 -0.88
CA VAL A 35 -6.69 -1.38 0.26
C VAL A 35 -5.79 -0.26 0.79
N PHE A 36 -5.33 0.64 -0.10
CA PHE A 36 -4.42 1.74 0.23
C PHE A 36 -4.95 3.13 -0.17
N GLY A 37 -6.02 3.21 -0.98
CA GLY A 37 -6.64 4.47 -1.39
C GLY A 37 -7.77 4.85 -0.44
N ASN A 38 -7.53 5.88 0.39
CA ASN A 38 -8.50 6.39 1.37
C ASN A 38 -9.13 5.29 2.24
N SER A 39 -8.35 4.24 2.52
CA SER A 39 -8.83 3.03 3.19
C SER A 39 -9.10 3.30 4.66
N ARG A 40 -10.35 3.69 4.94
CA ARG A 40 -10.98 3.67 6.27
C ARG A 40 -10.95 2.30 6.95
N LEU A 41 -10.59 1.24 6.20
CA LEU A 41 -10.57 -0.15 6.64
C LEU A 41 -9.27 -0.54 7.37
N VAL A 42 -8.18 0.21 7.20
CA VAL A 42 -6.88 -0.07 7.85
C VAL A 42 -6.41 1.16 8.62
N GLN A 43 -7.27 1.73 9.47
CA GLN A 43 -6.81 2.62 10.53
C GLN A 43 -6.37 1.77 11.72
N VAL A 44 -5.10 1.43 11.79
CA VAL A 44 -4.50 1.00 13.05
C VAL A 44 -4.37 2.25 13.91
N LYS A 45 -5.40 2.50 14.72
CA LYS A 45 -5.34 3.52 15.78
C LYS A 45 -4.38 2.98 16.84
N LEU A 46 -3.09 3.26 16.68
CA LEU A 46 -2.10 2.91 17.69
C LEU A 46 -2.38 3.78 18.93
N HIS A 47 -3.02 3.18 19.93
CA HIS A 47 -3.16 3.79 21.25
C HIS A 47 -1.83 3.58 21.97
N SER A 48 -1.00 4.62 22.07
CA SER A 48 0.16 4.58 22.95
C SER A 48 -0.34 4.69 24.38
N VAL A 49 -0.20 3.59 25.12
CA VAL A 49 -0.07 3.63 26.58
C VAL A 49 1.27 4.24 26.95
#